data_AF-A0A117KKZ7-F1
#
_entry.id   AF-A0A117KKZ7-F1
#
_cell.length_a   1.000
_cell.length_b   1.000
_cell.length_c   1.000
_cell.angle_alpha   90.00
_cell.angle_beta   90.00
_cell.angle_gamma   90.00
#
_symmetry.space_group_name_H-M   'P 1'
#
loop_
_entity.id
_entity.type
_entity.pdbx_description
1 polymer ?
#
loop_
_entity_poly.entity_id
_entity_poly.type
_entity_poly.pdbx_seq_one_letter_code
_entity_poly.pdbx_strand_id
1 'polypeptide(L)'
;IGRTGRAGSTGEAISLVCADEVDQLAAIENLTQQLIKRVDEPDFIPDHRVPLTAVGGQVLKKPKKPKQKLIPGAGAAKSGGRGNIHLGRWFEEEDAKPKAKAVRKVPSFGSKPKGGKK
;
A
#
# COMPACT_ATOMS: atom_id res chain seq x y z
N ILE A 1 -29.49 -0.60 -2.60
CA ILE A 1 -30.45 -1.31 -3.49
C ILE A 1 -31.92 -0.90 -3.35
N GLY A 2 -32.30 0.03 -2.44
CA GLY A 2 -33.70 0.32 -2.12
C GLY A 2 -34.60 0.92 -3.21
N ARG A 3 -34.21 0.96 -4.49
CA ARG A 3 -35.10 1.27 -5.62
C ARG A 3 -35.67 0.03 -6.31
N THR A 4 -35.04 -1.15 -6.16
CA THR A 4 -35.50 -2.41 -6.75
C THR A 4 -36.50 -3.11 -5.81
N GLY A 5 -37.38 -3.96 -6.36
CA GLY A 5 -38.23 -4.89 -5.58
C GLY A 5 -39.20 -4.25 -4.57
N ARG A 6 -40.05 -3.30 -4.99
CA ARG A 6 -41.11 -2.73 -4.14
C ARG A 6 -42.43 -3.50 -4.31
N ALA A 7 -43.33 -3.38 -3.34
CA ALA A 7 -44.66 -4.01 -3.34
C ALA A 7 -44.63 -5.56 -3.50
N GLY A 8 -43.68 -6.23 -2.82
CA GLY A 8 -43.59 -7.70 -2.83
C GLY A 8 -43.04 -8.32 -4.11
N SER A 9 -42.66 -7.50 -5.10
CA SER A 9 -42.00 -7.97 -6.32
C SER A 9 -40.50 -8.18 -6.08
N THR A 10 -39.90 -9.16 -6.76
CA THR A 10 -38.45 -9.35 -6.77
C THR A 10 -37.78 -8.33 -7.70
N GLY A 11 -36.55 -7.91 -7.39
CA GLY A 11 -35.78 -7.05 -8.26
C GLY A 11 -34.28 -7.27 -8.07
N GLU A 12 -33.53 -7.14 -9.16
CA GLU A 12 -32.09 -7.36 -9.19
C GLU A 12 -31.34 -6.04 -9.35
N ALA A 13 -30.13 -5.98 -8.80
CA ALA A 13 -29.22 -4.86 -8.95
C ALA A 13 -27.86 -5.38 -9.40
N ILE A 14 -27.37 -4.85 -10.53
CA ILE A 14 -26.08 -5.21 -11.11
C ILE A 14 -25.15 -4.00 -10.96
N SER A 15 -23.92 -4.26 -10.55
CA SER A 15 -22.87 -3.24 -10.46
C SER A 15 -21.76 -3.60 -11.44
N LEU A 16 -21.43 -2.66 -12.33
CA LEU A 16 -20.26 -2.75 -13.21
C LEU A 16 -19.12 -2.01 -12.53
N VAL A 17 -18.00 -2.70 -12.28
CA VAL A 17 -16.92 -2.21 -11.42
C VAL A 17 -15.58 -2.53 -12.08
N CYS A 18 -14.63 -1.60 -12.02
CA CYS A 18 -13.25 -1.82 -12.48
C CYS A 18 -12.29 -2.09 -11.31
N ALA A 19 -11.04 -2.48 -11.62
CA ALA A 19 -10.06 -2.86 -10.59
C ALA A 19 -9.70 -1.72 -9.62
N ASP A 20 -9.78 -0.47 -10.07
CA ASP A 20 -9.46 0.71 -9.26
C ASP A 20 -10.57 1.07 -8.26
N GLU A 21 -11.78 0.56 -8.48
CA GLU A 21 -12.98 0.81 -7.65
C GLU A 21 -13.18 -0.26 -6.57
N VAL A 22 -12.17 -1.10 -6.32
CA VAL A 22 -12.27 -2.21 -5.36
C VAL A 22 -12.59 -1.73 -3.94
N ASP A 23 -12.12 -0.55 -3.55
CA ASP A 23 -12.37 0.04 -2.24
C ASP A 23 -13.85 0.45 -2.09
N GLN A 24 -14.48 0.92 -3.17
CA GLN A 24 -15.91 1.24 -3.19
C GLN A 24 -16.75 -0.04 -3.12
N LEU A 25 -16.37 -1.07 -3.86
CA LEU A 25 -17.01 -2.39 -3.79
C LEU A 25 -16.94 -2.95 -2.37
N ALA A 26 -15.75 -2.91 -1.75
CA ALA A 26 -15.55 -3.37 -0.38
C ALA A 26 -16.41 -2.58 0.64
N ALA A 27 -16.57 -1.27 0.45
CA ALA A 27 -17.44 -0.45 1.30
C ALA A 27 -18.92 -0.83 1.17
N ILE A 28 -19.39 -1.15 -0.05
CA ILE A 28 -20.77 -1.61 -0.30
C ILE A 28 -21.00 -2.97 0.34
N GLU A 29 -20.09 -3.92 0.16
CA GLU A 29 -20.17 -5.25 0.77
C GLU A 29 -20.16 -5.16 2.31
N ASN A 30 -19.42 -4.20 2.88
CA ASN A 30 -19.47 -3.91 4.31
C ASN A 30 -20.80 -3.34 4.77
N LEU A 31 -21.34 -2.37 4.03
CA LEU A 31 -22.61 -1.75 4.38
C LEU A 31 -23.78 -2.73 4.28
N THR A 32 -23.76 -3.59 3.27
CA THR A 32 -24.79 -4.61 3.03
C THR A 32 -24.54 -5.91 3.79
N GLN A 33 -23.33 -6.10 4.32
CA GLN A 33 -22.87 -7.31 5.00
C GLN A 33 -22.98 -8.58 4.14
N GLN A 34 -22.94 -8.43 2.82
CA GLN A 34 -23.09 -9.51 1.85
C GLN A 34 -21.97 -9.43 0.81
N LEU A 35 -21.43 -10.60 0.43
CA LEU A 35 -20.49 -10.69 -0.69
C LEU A 35 -21.26 -10.73 -2.00
N ILE A 36 -20.90 -9.83 -2.92
CA ILE A 36 -21.54 -9.76 -4.23
C ILE A 36 -20.88 -10.81 -5.14
N LYS A 37 -21.71 -11.62 -5.81
CA LYS A 37 -21.23 -12.62 -6.77
C LYS A 37 -20.61 -11.90 -7.97
N ARG A 38 -19.37 -12.26 -8.32
CA ARG A 38 -18.68 -11.78 -9.52
C ARG A 38 -19.02 -12.71 -10.69
N VAL A 39 -19.56 -12.14 -11.76
CA VAL A 39 -19.86 -12.85 -13.02
C VAL A 39 -19.14 -12.11 -14.13
N ASP A 40 -18.37 -12.84 -14.94
CA ASP A 40 -17.75 -12.30 -16.15
C ASP A 40 -18.71 -12.55 -17.31
N GLU A 41 -19.00 -11.50 -18.09
CA GLU A 41 -19.82 -11.63 -19.28
C GLU A 41 -18.94 -12.08 -20.47
N PRO A 42 -19.37 -13.07 -21.26
CA PRO A 42 -18.71 -13.42 -22.52
C PRO A 42 -18.51 -12.17 -23.38
N ASP A 43 -17.40 -12.09 -24.10
CA ASP A 43 -17.00 -10.93 -24.91
C ASP A 43 -16.60 -9.65 -24.12
N PHE A 44 -16.85 -9.59 -22.81
CA PHE A 44 -16.48 -8.46 -21.94
C PHE A 44 -15.58 -8.90 -20.77
N ILE A 45 -14.49 -9.60 -21.10
CA ILE A 45 -13.50 -10.05 -20.12
C ILE A 45 -12.55 -8.87 -19.80
N PRO A 46 -12.54 -8.31 -18.58
CA PRO A 46 -11.58 -7.27 -18.23
C PRO A 46 -10.14 -7.79 -18.16
N ASP A 47 -9.22 -7.04 -18.77
CA ASP A 47 -7.78 -7.29 -18.71
C ASP A 47 -7.24 -7.21 -17.27
N HIS A 48 -7.69 -6.20 -16.52
CA HIS A 48 -7.37 -6.04 -15.10
C HIS A 48 -8.56 -6.49 -14.24
N ARG A 49 -8.47 -7.70 -13.70
CA ARG A 49 -9.48 -8.28 -12.81
C ARG A 49 -9.57 -7.54 -11.47
N VAL A 50 -10.81 -7.33 -11.02
CA VAL A 50 -11.10 -6.80 -9.69
C VAL A 50 -10.59 -7.76 -8.61
N PRO A 51 -9.76 -7.31 -7.65
CA PRO A 51 -9.30 -8.15 -6.54
C PRO A 51 -10.46 -8.69 -5.71
N LEU A 52 -10.24 -9.86 -5.11
CA LEU A 52 -11.22 -10.47 -4.20
C LEU A 52 -11.25 -9.73 -2.85
N THR A 53 -12.44 -9.67 -2.28
CA THR A 53 -12.77 -9.01 -1.03
C THR A 53 -13.35 -10.03 -0.06
N ALA A 54 -13.11 -9.85 1.25
CA ALA A 54 -13.74 -10.64 2.30
C ALA A 54 -14.80 -9.83 3.05
N VAL A 55 -15.68 -10.56 3.76
CA VAL A 55 -16.65 -9.99 4.69
C VAL A 55 -15.89 -9.12 5.71
N GLY A 56 -16.24 -7.84 5.80
CA GLY A 56 -15.43 -6.83 6.53
C GLY A 56 -14.65 -5.88 5.61
N GLY A 57 -14.77 -6.03 4.29
CA GLY A 57 -14.30 -5.07 3.28
C GLY A 57 -12.78 -5.00 3.24
N GLN A 58 -12.15 -6.07 3.72
CA GLN A 58 -10.74 -6.26 3.54
C GLN A 58 -10.50 -6.80 2.14
N VAL A 59 -9.76 -6.04 1.35
CA VAL A 59 -9.25 -6.50 0.06
C VAL A 59 -8.17 -7.55 0.33
N LEU A 60 -8.39 -8.78 -0.13
CA LEU A 60 -7.44 -9.87 0.07
C LEU A 60 -6.21 -9.63 -0.80
N LYS A 61 -5.15 -9.10 -0.18
CA LYS A 61 -3.84 -9.00 -0.82
C LYS A 61 -3.22 -10.40 -0.84
N LYS A 62 -2.73 -10.82 -2.02
CA LYS A 62 -2.00 -12.09 -2.16
C LYS A 62 -0.89 -12.16 -1.10
N PRO A 63 -0.77 -13.29 -0.36
CA PRO A 63 0.24 -13.41 0.69
C PRO A 63 1.64 -13.26 0.09
N LYS A 64 2.45 -12.36 0.66
CA LYS A 64 3.85 -12.23 0.26
C LYS A 64 4.57 -13.53 0.59
N LYS A 65 5.29 -14.09 -0.40
CA LYS A 65 6.15 -15.27 -0.20
C LYS A 65 7.04 -15.05 1.04
N PRO A 66 7.14 -16.03 1.95
CA PRO A 66 8.00 -15.90 3.12
C PRO A 66 9.45 -15.74 2.66
N LYS A 67 10.08 -14.64 3.07
CA LYS A 67 11.53 -14.47 2.87
C LYS A 67 12.22 -15.48 3.78
N GLN A 68 12.87 -16.47 3.17
CA GLN A 68 13.69 -17.44 3.89
C GLN A 68 14.83 -16.68 4.57
N LYS A 69 14.84 -16.68 5.91
CA LYS A 69 15.93 -16.06 6.67
C LYS A 69 17.17 -16.95 6.49
N LEU A 70 18.22 -16.40 5.88
CA LEU A 70 19.51 -17.05 5.83
C LEU A 70 20.05 -17.16 7.26
N ILE A 71 20.25 -18.39 7.73
CA ILE A 71 20.75 -18.68 9.07
C ILE A 71 22.27 -18.41 9.05
N PRO A 72 22.80 -17.48 9.87
CA PRO A 72 24.23 -17.33 10.02
C PRO A 72 24.75 -18.50 10.86
N GLY A 73 25.42 -19.48 10.23
CA GLY A 73 26.15 -20.53 10.96
C GLY A 73 26.10 -21.96 10.40
N ALA A 74 25.31 -22.26 9.36
CA ALA A 74 25.32 -23.58 8.73
C ALA A 74 26.28 -23.57 7.52
N GLY A 75 27.50 -24.04 7.73
CA GLY A 75 28.53 -24.11 6.71
C GLY A 75 28.18 -25.10 5.59
N ALA A 76 28.04 -24.58 4.37
CA ALA A 76 28.28 -25.31 3.14
C ALA A 76 29.41 -24.59 2.41
N ALA A 77 30.63 -25.07 2.65
CA ALA A 77 31.80 -24.67 1.90
C ALA A 77 31.66 -25.14 0.45
N LYS A 78 31.62 -24.20 -0.51
CA LYS A 78 32.30 -24.28 -1.81
C LYS A 78 32.01 -23.03 -2.65
N SER A 79 32.97 -22.11 -2.64
CA SER A 79 33.49 -21.33 -3.78
C SER A 79 33.88 -19.94 -3.28
N GLY A 80 35.18 -19.69 -3.25
CA GLY A 80 35.77 -18.44 -2.80
C GLY A 80 35.27 -17.23 -3.60
N GLY A 81 35.22 -16.10 -2.90
CA GLY A 81 34.86 -14.81 -3.47
C GLY A 81 34.06 -14.04 -2.45
N ARG A 82 34.72 -13.11 -1.74
CA ARG A 82 34.02 -12.08 -0.98
C ARG A 82 33.15 -11.32 -1.99
N GLY A 83 31.86 -11.61 -1.99
CA GLY A 83 30.89 -11.01 -2.88
C GLY A 83 30.70 -9.55 -2.49
N ASN A 84 31.59 -8.71 -3.02
CA ASN A 84 31.36 -7.29 -3.19
C ASN A 84 29.96 -7.12 -3.78
N ILE A 85 29.07 -6.52 -2.99
CA ILE A 85 27.82 -5.96 -3.49
C ILE A 85 28.23 -4.79 -4.38
N HIS A 86 28.48 -5.10 -5.65
CA HIS A 86 28.92 -4.19 -6.71
C HIS A 86 27.76 -3.30 -7.19
N LEU A 87 27.08 -2.63 -6.26
CA LEU A 87 26.21 -1.51 -6.58
C LEU A 87 27.06 -0.24 -6.64
N GLY A 88 27.83 -0.15 -7.73
CA GLY A 88 28.28 1.11 -8.31
C GLY A 88 29.10 2.01 -7.41
N ARG A 89 30.42 1.85 -7.52
CA ARG A 89 31.40 2.96 -7.45
C ARG A 89 31.06 3.97 -8.55
N TRP A 90 30.00 4.75 -8.38
CA TRP A 90 29.66 5.91 -9.20
C TRP A 90 30.18 7.13 -8.46
N PHE A 91 31.35 7.62 -8.89
CA PHE A 91 32.15 8.71 -8.31
C PHE A 91 33.21 8.28 -7.30
N GLU A 92 34.30 7.69 -7.82
CA GLU A 92 35.64 7.99 -7.28
C GLU A 92 36.38 8.80 -8.34
N GLU A 93 36.35 10.12 -8.15
CA GLU A 93 37.25 11.19 -8.63
C GLU A 93 36.52 12.45 -8.13
N GLU A 94 37.00 13.26 -7.19
CA GLU A 94 38.34 13.60 -6.76
C GLU A 94 38.28 14.02 -5.27
N ASP A 95 39.44 14.06 -4.63
CA ASP A 95 39.73 14.60 -3.32
C ASP A 95 38.85 15.77 -2.84
N ALA A 96 37.82 15.51 -2.04
CA ALA A 96 37.15 16.56 -1.29
C ALA A 96 36.50 16.04 0.00
N LYS A 97 37.29 15.97 1.08
CA LYS A 97 36.80 15.84 2.45
C LYS A 97 35.76 16.95 2.73
N PRO A 98 34.46 16.68 2.93
CA PRO A 98 33.52 17.78 3.16
C PRO A 98 33.74 18.34 4.58
N LYS A 99 34.43 19.47 4.69
CA LYS A 99 34.45 20.32 5.89
C LYS A 99 33.10 21.04 6.00
N ALA A 100 32.09 20.38 6.54
CA ALA A 100 30.84 21.04 6.87
C ALA A 100 31.00 21.85 8.18
N LYS A 101 31.09 23.18 8.07
CA LYS A 101 30.90 24.12 9.20
C LYS A 101 29.41 24.27 9.46
N ALA A 102 28.96 24.06 10.70
CA ALA A 102 27.58 24.35 11.09
C ALA A 102 27.31 25.85 10.98
N VAL A 103 26.44 26.25 10.05
CA VAL A 103 26.02 27.64 9.87
C VAL A 103 24.52 27.78 10.15
N ARG A 104 24.26 28.64 11.13
CA ARG A 104 23.04 29.36 11.50
C ARG A 104 22.02 28.69 12.43
N LYS A 105 21.74 29.46 13.48
CA LYS A 105 20.75 29.29 14.54
C LYS A 105 19.35 29.46 13.95
N VAL A 106 18.47 28.49 14.19
CA VAL A 106 17.06 28.56 13.81
C VAL A 106 16.38 29.75 14.53
N PRO A 107 15.50 30.52 13.85
CA PRO A 107 14.75 31.58 14.51
C PRO A 107 13.68 30.97 15.42
N SER A 108 13.69 31.39 16.69
CA SER A 108 12.68 31.05 17.70
C SER A 108 11.40 31.83 17.42
N PHE A 109 10.30 31.14 17.15
CA PHE A 109 8.96 31.74 17.12
C PHE A 109 8.46 31.97 18.56
N GLY A 110 8.04 33.20 18.82
CA GLY A 110 8.03 33.80 20.15
C GLY A 110 7.00 33.30 21.16
N SER A 111 7.36 33.49 22.43
CA SER A 111 6.43 33.42 23.56
C SER A 111 6.88 34.36 24.69
N LYS A 112 6.47 35.63 24.63
CA LYS A 112 5.90 36.44 25.75
C LYS A 112 5.81 37.93 25.36
N PRO A 113 4.71 38.59 25.77
CA PRO A 113 4.88 39.80 26.56
C PRO A 113 4.30 39.64 27.97
N LYS A 114 5.04 40.15 28.97
CA LYS A 114 4.56 40.38 30.34
C LYS A 114 3.49 41.47 30.30
N GLY A 115 2.24 41.12 30.60
CA GLY A 115 1.21 42.09 30.96
C GLY A 115 1.24 42.32 32.47
N GLY A 116 1.63 43.52 32.89
CA GLY A 116 1.38 43.99 34.25
C GLY A 116 -0.09 44.37 34.41
N LYS A 117 -0.68 44.02 35.56
CA LYS A 117 -1.84 44.71 36.11
C LYS A 117 -1.54 45.04 37.57
N LYS A 118 -1.86 46.28 37.91
CA LYS A 118 -1.99 46.81 39.27
C LYS A 118 -3.06 46.05 40.03
#